data_AF-A0A9P4U1D8-F1
#
_entry.id   AF-A0A9P4U1D8-F1
#
_cell.length_a   1.000
_cell.length_b   1.000
_cell.length_c   1.000
_cell.angle_alpha   90.00
_cell.angle_beta   90.00
_cell.angle_gamma   90.00
#
_symmetry.space_group_name_H-M   'P 1'
#
loop_
_entity.id
_entity.type
_entity.pdbx_description
1 polymer ?
#
loop_
_entity_poly.entity_id
_entity_poly.type
_entity_poly.pdbx_seq_one_letter_code
_entity_poly.pdbx_strand_id
1 'polypeptide(L)'
;MADVIDVDAMDTGFIAASFAIPEPQIQALLDAPTAELVKSFLKSVEEKARDLERIKAEKLRSDVELQSAVRSGNARAKQLKASVDKGLKEVEELRTKLTNEELARSRSIRA
;
A
#
# COMPACT_ATOMS: atom_id res chain seq x y z
N MET A 1 27.36 -46.64 2.76
CA MET A 1 26.02 -46.10 2.51
C MET A 1 26.13 -44.61 2.72
N ALA A 2 26.26 -43.85 1.64
CA ALA A 2 26.23 -42.39 1.72
C ALA A 2 24.79 -41.99 2.02
N ASP A 3 24.65 -41.14 3.03
CA ASP A 3 23.40 -40.60 3.52
C ASP A 3 22.62 -40.02 2.33
N VAL A 4 21.44 -40.59 2.10
CA VAL A 4 20.49 -40.11 1.11
C VAL A 4 20.06 -38.75 1.63
N ILE A 5 20.50 -37.67 0.96
CA ILE A 5 19.83 -36.39 1.15
C ILE A 5 18.45 -36.59 0.54
N ASP A 6 17.51 -36.98 1.39
CA ASP A 6 16.09 -36.87 1.12
C ASP A 6 15.75 -35.38 1.22
N VAL A 7 16.22 -34.62 0.22
CA VAL A 7 15.66 -33.30 -0.08
C VAL A 7 14.29 -33.60 -0.65
N ASP A 8 13.24 -33.33 0.13
CA ASP A 8 11.89 -33.10 -0.41
C ASP A 8 12.04 -32.47 -1.80
N ALA A 9 11.59 -33.21 -2.83
CA ALA A 9 11.99 -33.02 -4.22
C ALA A 9 12.12 -31.53 -4.60
N MET A 10 13.35 -31.09 -4.89
CA MET A 10 13.62 -29.72 -5.27
C MET A 10 12.76 -29.35 -6.49
N ASP A 11 11.86 -28.38 -6.31
CA ASP A 11 10.97 -27.93 -7.38
C ASP A 11 11.75 -27.06 -8.38
N THR A 12 12.33 -27.74 -9.38
CA THR A 12 13.09 -27.11 -10.46
C THR A 12 12.24 -26.16 -11.29
N GLY A 13 10.95 -26.44 -11.42
CA GLY A 13 9.98 -25.58 -12.11
C GLY A 13 9.76 -24.27 -11.37
N PHE A 14 9.64 -24.33 -10.04
CA PHE A 14 9.53 -23.12 -9.21
C PHE A 14 10.81 -22.27 -9.25
N ILE A 15 12.00 -22.88 -9.20
CA ILE A 15 13.27 -22.16 -9.31
C ILE A 15 13.39 -21.53 -10.70
N ALA A 16 13.08 -22.29 -11.77
CA ALA A 16 13.06 -21.79 -13.15
C ALA A 16 12.18 -20.54 -13.29
N ALA A 17 10.95 -20.61 -12.80
CA ALA A 17 10.00 -19.51 -12.83
C ALA A 17 10.46 -18.31 -11.97
N SER A 18 11.00 -18.58 -10.78
CA SER A 18 11.41 -17.54 -9.82
C SER A 18 12.58 -16.71 -10.33
N PHE A 19 13.54 -17.34 -11.00
CA PHE A 19 14.76 -16.68 -11.49
C PHE A 19 14.76 -16.43 -13.01
N ALA A 20 13.64 -16.71 -13.69
CA ALA A 20 13.51 -16.60 -15.15
C ALA A 20 14.59 -17.38 -15.92
N ILE A 21 14.95 -18.56 -15.42
CA ILE A 21 15.93 -19.47 -16.00
C ILE A 21 15.17 -20.63 -16.65
N PRO A 22 15.52 -21.08 -17.87
CA PRO A 22 14.95 -22.30 -18.43
C PRO A 22 15.19 -23.51 -17.52
N GLU A 23 14.13 -24.26 -17.19
CA GLU A 23 14.24 -25.46 -16.36
C GLU A 23 15.27 -26.49 -16.86
N PRO A 24 15.43 -26.74 -18.18
CA PRO A 24 16.49 -27.61 -18.68
C PRO A 24 17.91 -27.15 -18.32
N GLN A 25 18.12 -25.83 -18.15
CA GLN A 25 19.41 -25.29 -17.73
C GLN A 25 19.69 -25.59 -16.25
N ILE A 26 18.64 -25.61 -15.41
CA ILE A 26 18.75 -26.05 -14.02
C ILE A 26 19.02 -27.55 -13.97
N GLN A 27 18.34 -28.35 -14.78
CA GLN A 27 18.61 -29.79 -14.85
C GLN A 27 20.06 -30.07 -15.29
N ALA A 28 20.55 -29.38 -16.32
CA ALA A 28 21.94 -29.50 -16.76
C ALA A 28 22.96 -29.11 -15.67
N LEU A 29 22.64 -28.09 -14.86
CA LEU A 29 23.46 -27.70 -13.71
C LEU A 29 23.50 -28.78 -12.63
N LEU A 30 22.40 -29.50 -12.42
CA LEU A 30 22.31 -30.60 -11.44
C LEU A 30 23.03 -31.86 -11.91
N ASP A 31 22.83 -32.24 -13.17
CA ASP A 31 23.35 -33.49 -13.73
C ASP A 31 24.89 -33.41 -13.94
N ALA A 32 25.39 -32.26 -14.38
CA ALA A 32 26.81 -32.07 -14.69
C ALA A 32 27.25 -30.61 -14.41
N PRO A 33 27.48 -30.24 -13.14
CA PRO A 33 27.85 -28.88 -12.78
C PRO A 33 29.19 -28.49 -13.39
N THR A 34 29.20 -27.40 -14.14
CA THR A 34 30.42 -26.73 -14.64
C THR A 34 30.56 -25.34 -14.03
N ALA A 35 31.78 -24.80 -14.01
CA ALA A 35 32.03 -23.45 -13.50
C ALA A 35 31.17 -22.39 -14.22
N GLU A 36 31.00 -22.53 -15.54
CA GLU A 36 30.17 -21.63 -16.36
C GLU A 36 28.68 -21.73 -16.01
N LEU A 37 28.13 -22.94 -15.85
CA LEU A 37 26.72 -23.12 -15.45
C LEU A 37 26.45 -22.54 -14.06
N VAL A 38 27.36 -22.77 -13.10
CA VAL A 38 27.24 -22.22 -11.73
C VAL A 38 27.30 -20.69 -11.76
N LYS A 39 28.26 -20.11 -12.49
CA LYS A 39 28.36 -18.64 -12.62
C LYS A 39 27.11 -18.05 -13.26
N SER A 40 26.58 -18.68 -14.31
CA SER A 40 25.35 -18.24 -14.95
C SER A 40 24.17 -18.25 -13.98
N PHE A 41 24.01 -19.33 -13.21
CA PHE A 41 22.95 -19.43 -12.22
C PHE A 41 23.10 -18.37 -11.12
N LEU A 42 24.30 -18.23 -10.55
CA LEU A 42 24.56 -17.23 -9.50
C LEU A 42 24.34 -15.80 -9.99
N LYS A 43 24.61 -15.51 -11.26
CA LYS A 43 24.30 -14.21 -11.87
C LYS A 43 22.78 -13.95 -11.90
N SER A 44 21.97 -14.92 -12.32
CA SER A 44 20.52 -14.80 -12.27
C SER A 44 19.98 -14.65 -10.84
N VAL A 45 20.61 -15.32 -9.86
CA VAL A 45 20.31 -15.13 -8.44
C VAL A 45 20.64 -13.71 -7.97
N GLU A 46 21.81 -13.18 -8.35
CA GLU A 46 22.22 -11.81 -8.04
C GLU A 46 21.24 -10.79 -8.64
N GLU A 47 20.88 -10.94 -9.91
CA GLU A 47 19.91 -10.07 -10.60
C GLU A 47 18.56 -10.07 -9.86
N LYS A 48 18.05 -11.25 -9.50
CA LYS A 48 16.80 -11.37 -8.75
C LYS A 48 16.90 -10.76 -7.36
N ALA A 49 18.03 -10.90 -6.67
CA ALA A 49 18.25 -10.31 -5.35
C ALA A 49 18.21 -8.78 -5.42
N ARG A 50 18.88 -8.18 -6.42
CA ARG A 50 18.86 -6.73 -6.65
C ARG A 50 17.46 -6.22 -6.96
N ASP A 51 16.70 -6.96 -7.78
CA ASP A 51 15.30 -6.62 -8.06
C ASP A 51 14.42 -6.67 -6.81
N LEU A 52 14.61 -7.66 -5.95
CA LEU A 52 13.89 -7.75 -4.68
C LEU A 52 14.22 -6.58 -3.75
N GLU A 53 15.49 -6.18 -3.67
CA GLU A 53 15.89 -5.00 -2.91
C GLU A 53 15.24 -3.71 -3.45
N ARG A 54 15.25 -3.53 -4.78
CA ARG A 54 14.59 -2.41 -5.45
C ARG A 54 13.09 -2.39 -5.15
N ILE A 55 12.39 -3.51 -5.32
CA ILE A 55 10.95 -3.62 -5.05
C ILE A 55 10.65 -3.34 -3.58
N LYS A 56 11.48 -3.82 -2.64
CA LYS A 56 11.30 -3.51 -1.20
C LYS A 56 11.42 -2.02 -0.92
N ALA A 57 12.40 -1.34 -1.53
CA ALA A 57 12.58 0.09 -1.38
C ALA A 57 11.41 0.88 -1.98
N GLU A 58 10.96 0.50 -3.17
CA GLU A 58 9.78 1.11 -3.83
C GLU A 58 8.51 0.91 -3.00
N LYS A 59 8.29 -0.30 -2.48
CA LYS A 59 7.16 -0.60 -1.60
C LYS A 59 7.18 0.27 -0.34
N LEU A 60 8.33 0.35 0.34
CA LEU A 60 8.46 1.19 1.55
C LEU A 60 8.13 2.65 1.24
N ARG A 61 8.59 3.16 0.10
CA ARG A 61 8.28 4.51 -0.35
C ARG A 61 6.77 4.68 -0.57
N SER A 62 6.12 3.78 -1.31
CA SER A 62 4.68 3.85 -1.56
C SER A 62 3.86 3.73 -0.27
N ASP A 63 4.27 2.88 0.67
CA ASP A 63 3.60 2.73 1.97
C ASP A 63 3.65 4.05 2.77
N VAL A 64 4.80 4.74 2.75
CA VAL A 64 4.95 6.07 3.40
C VAL A 64 4.09 7.13 2.70
N GLU A 65 4.10 7.18 1.38
CA GLU A 65 3.29 8.12 0.60
C GLU A 65 1.79 7.91 0.87
N LEU A 66 1.34 6.65 0.91
CA LEU A 66 -0.04 6.29 1.23
C LEU A 66 -0.42 6.71 2.66
N GLN A 67 0.43 6.41 3.65
CA GLN A 67 0.19 6.82 5.05
C GLN A 67 0.08 8.34 5.18
N SER A 68 0.93 9.09 4.48
CA SER A 68 0.88 10.54 4.45
C SER A 68 -0.42 11.04 3.82
N ALA A 69 -0.82 10.48 2.68
CA ALA A 69 -2.07 10.82 1.99
C ALA A 69 -3.30 10.54 2.87
N VAL A 70 -3.36 9.38 3.53
CA VAL A 70 -4.44 9.01 4.45
C VAL A 70 -4.50 9.96 5.65
N ARG A 71 -3.36 10.28 6.27
CA ARG A 71 -3.30 11.24 7.38
C ARG A 71 -3.79 12.63 6.96
N SER A 72 -3.33 13.11 5.81
CA SER A 72 -3.75 14.41 5.26
C SER A 72 -5.24 14.43 4.93
N GLY A 73 -5.76 13.38 4.28
CA GLY A 73 -7.17 13.22 3.98
C GLY A 73 -8.04 13.23 5.24
N ASN A 74 -7.65 12.47 6.26
CA ASN A 74 -8.34 12.44 7.55
C ASN A 74 -8.34 13.81 8.25
N ALA A 75 -7.22 14.54 8.22
CA ALA A 75 -7.13 15.89 8.79
C ALA A 75 -8.08 16.86 8.07
N ARG A 76 -8.09 16.86 6.74
CA ARG A 76 -8.99 17.69 5.93
C ARG A 76 -10.46 17.35 6.18
N ALA A 77 -10.80 16.06 6.27
CA ALA A 77 -12.16 15.62 6.56
C ALA A 77 -12.63 16.10 7.93
N LYS A 78 -11.78 16.02 8.96
CA LYS A 78 -12.08 16.56 10.30
C LYS A 78 -12.28 18.08 10.27
N GLN A 79 -11.44 18.81 9.56
CA GLN A 79 -11.56 20.25 9.41
C GLN A 79 -12.87 20.63 8.70
N LEU A 80 -13.19 19.96 7.59
CA LEU A 80 -14.42 20.21 6.84
C LEU A 80 -15.65 19.94 7.71
N LYS A 81 -15.65 18.82 8.45
CA LYS A 81 -16.72 18.51 9.39
C LYS A 81 -16.90 19.61 10.43
N ALA A 82 -15.82 20.09 11.05
CA ALA A 82 -15.89 21.19 12.02
C ALA A 82 -16.45 22.48 11.40
N SER A 83 -16.07 22.80 10.16
CA SER A 83 -16.63 23.95 9.43
C SER A 83 -18.12 23.79 9.15
N VAL A 84 -18.57 22.60 8.74
CA VAL A 84 -20.00 22.31 8.50
C VAL A 84 -20.79 22.39 9.81
N ASP A 85 -20.32 21.76 10.89
CA ASP A 85 -20.98 21.77 12.19
C ASP A 85 -21.12 23.21 12.72
N LYS A 86 -20.09 24.05 12.55
CA LYS A 86 -20.14 25.47 12.89
C LYS A 86 -21.17 26.22 12.05
N GLY A 87 -21.16 26.02 10.73
CA GLY A 87 -22.13 26.66 9.83
C GLY A 87 -23.57 26.27 10.14
N LEU A 88 -23.84 25.00 10.47
CA LEU A 88 -25.17 24.55 10.90
C LEU A 88 -25.62 25.26 12.18
N LYS A 89 -24.72 25.41 13.17
CA LYS A 89 -25.03 26.14 14.39
C LYS A 89 -25.36 27.61 14.12
N GLU A 90 -24.58 28.28 13.28
CA GLU A 90 -24.83 29.68 12.90
C GLU A 90 -26.18 29.84 12.20
N VAL A 91 -26.56 28.91 11.31
CA VAL A 91 -27.87 28.93 10.64
C VAL A 91 -29.02 28.80 11.65
N GLU A 92 -28.91 27.87 12.61
CA GLU A 92 -29.94 27.68 13.64
C GLU A 92 -30.06 28.90 14.57
N GLU A 93 -28.94 29.53 14.92
CA GLU A 93 -28.94 30.79 15.68
C GLU A 93 -29.61 31.93 14.91
N LEU A 94 -29.32 32.06 13.62
CA LEU A 94 -29.93 33.09 12.76
C LEU A 94 -31.44 32.86 12.58
N ARG A 95 -31.87 31.61 12.39
CA ARG A 95 -33.30 31.25 12.34
C ARG A 95 -34.01 31.65 13.62
N THR A 96 -33.43 31.32 14.76
CA THR A 96 -33.98 31.67 16.07
C THR A 96 -34.10 33.18 16.25
N LYS A 97 -33.05 33.94 15.89
CA LYS A 97 -33.07 35.42 15.93
C LYS A 97 -34.15 36.00 15.03
N LEU A 98 -34.26 35.50 13.79
CA LEU A 98 -35.28 35.94 12.85
C LEU A 98 -36.69 35.72 13.40
N THR A 99 -36.98 34.53 13.93
CA THR A 99 -38.27 34.23 14.56
C THR A 99 -38.56 35.18 15.72
N ASN A 100 -37.56 35.48 16.56
CA ASN A 100 -37.73 36.40 17.68
C ASN A 100 -38.06 37.83 17.22
N GLU A 101 -37.38 38.33 16.19
CA GLU A 101 -37.64 39.64 15.59
C GLU A 101 -39.03 39.71 14.95
N GLU A 102 -39.44 38.68 14.20
CA GLU A 102 -40.77 38.58 13.60
C GLU A 102 -41.89 38.60 14.66
N LEU A 103 -41.68 37.88 15.77
CA LEU A 103 -42.61 37.88 16.91
C LEU A 103 -42.64 39.25 17.61
N ALA A 104 -41.50 39.91 17.79
CA ALA A 104 -41.43 41.24 18.38
C ALA A 104 -42.16 42.28 17.53
N ARG A 105 -41.94 42.26 16.21
CA ARG A 105 -42.65 43.11 15.25
C ARG A 105 -44.15 42.87 15.28
N SER A 106 -44.57 41.59 15.32
CA SER A 106 -45.99 41.22 15.40
C SER A 106 -46.67 41.72 16.68
N ARG A 107 -45.95 41.72 17.82
CA ARG A 107 -46.45 42.29 19.07
C ARG A 107 -46.56 43.82 19.01
N SER A 108 -45.56 44.50 18.44
CA SER A 108 -45.56 45.95 18.30
C SER A 108 -46.67 46.49 17.40
N ILE A 109 -47.09 45.73 16.38
CA ILE A 109 -48.20 46.14 15.48
C ILE A 109 -49.57 46.00 16.17
N ARG A 110 -49.69 45.13 17.18
CA ARG A 110 -50.95 44.85 17.89
C ARG A 110 -51.14 45.65 19.18
N ALA A 111 -50.12 46.40 19.61
CA ALA A 111 -50.13 47.27 20.79
C ALA A 111 -50.48 48.70 20.38
#